data_AF-A0AAW4X276-F1
#
_entry.id   AF-A0AAW4X276-F1
#
_cell.length_a   1.000
_cell.length_b   1.000
_cell.length_c   1.000
_cell.angle_alpha   90.00
_cell.angle_beta   90.00
_cell.angle_gamma   90.00
#
_symmetry.space_group_name_H-M   'P 1'
#
loop_
_entity.id
_entity.type
_entity.pdbx_description
1 polymer ?
#
loop_
_entity_poly.entity_id
_entity_poly.type
_entity_poly.pdbx_seq_one_letter_code
_entity_poly.pdbx_strand_id
1 'polypeptide(L)'
;MSLDGWDCSEVSKQDLMTATRNRILYGLIYAEKMPLNLLAQRLDVSTHELHRWCYQGELPEPELRKKLSEYFDLPEQILFWEAEH
;
A
#
# COMPACT_ATOMS: atom_id res chain seq x y z
N MET A 1 3.30 6.80 24.89
CA MET A 1 3.97 6.21 23.72
C MET A 1 2.90 5.94 22.67
N SER A 2 2.71 6.87 21.73
CA SER A 2 2.02 6.54 20.48
C SER A 2 3.04 5.80 19.64
N LEU A 3 2.82 4.50 19.43
CA LEU A 3 3.50 3.77 18.36
C LEU A 3 2.87 4.25 17.06
N ASP A 4 3.40 5.36 16.55
CA ASP A 4 3.17 5.96 15.24
C ASP A 4 1.78 5.67 14.65
N GLY A 5 0.78 6.22 15.35
CA GLY A 5 -0.65 6.07 15.05
C GLY A 5 -1.08 6.90 13.84
N TRP A 6 -0.53 6.59 12.67
CA TRP A 6 -1.12 7.05 11.41
C TRP A 6 -2.26 6.10 11.06
N ASP A 7 -3.43 6.42 11.61
CA ASP A 7 -4.68 5.83 11.16
C ASP A 7 -4.90 6.20 9.70
N CYS A 8 -4.86 5.19 8.83
CA CYS A 8 -5.01 5.40 7.39
C CYS A 8 -6.44 5.77 6.99
N SER A 9 -7.37 5.81 7.95
CA SER A 9 -8.69 6.42 7.79
C SER A 9 -8.66 7.96 7.90
N GLU A 10 -7.59 8.55 8.45
CA GLU A 10 -7.44 10.00 8.65
C GLU A 10 -6.68 10.69 7.50
N VAL A 11 -6.11 9.92 6.56
CA VAL A 11 -5.39 10.47 5.42
C VAL A 11 -6.40 11.06 4.43
N SER A 12 -6.27 12.35 4.15
CA SER A 12 -7.27 13.07 3.36
C SER A 12 -7.25 12.61 1.90
N LYS A 13 -8.40 12.70 1.22
CA LYS A 13 -8.50 12.48 -0.24
C LYS A 13 -7.46 13.31 -1.04
N GLN A 14 -6.92 14.38 -0.47
CA GLN A 14 -5.87 15.21 -1.07
C GLN A 14 -4.49 14.55 -1.05
N ASP A 15 -4.14 13.82 0.02
CA ASP A 15 -2.86 13.12 0.12
C ASP A 15 -2.78 11.97 -0.90
N LEU A 16 -3.92 11.31 -1.13
CA LEU A 16 -4.15 10.34 -2.22
C LEU A 16 -3.76 10.88 -3.60
N MET A 17 -4.05 12.17 -3.82
CA MET A 17 -3.94 12.83 -5.13
C MET A 17 -2.57 13.45 -5.39
N THR A 18 -1.79 13.76 -4.35
CA THR A 18 -0.56 14.56 -4.51
C THR A 18 0.71 13.93 -3.92
N ALA A 19 0.61 13.05 -2.91
CA ALA A 19 1.76 12.50 -2.21
C ALA A 19 2.05 11.02 -2.49
N THR A 20 1.12 10.30 -3.11
CA THR A 20 1.24 8.86 -3.40
C THR A 20 1.87 8.63 -4.78
N ARG A 21 3.00 7.93 -4.82
CA ARG A 21 3.63 7.49 -6.08
C ARG A 21 2.98 6.24 -6.66
N ASN A 22 2.47 5.32 -5.85
CA ASN A 22 1.66 4.20 -6.30
C ASN A 22 0.22 4.35 -5.81
N ARG A 23 -0.58 5.13 -6.54
CA ARG A 23 -1.97 5.42 -6.16
C ARG A 23 -2.87 4.22 -6.41
N ILE A 24 -2.50 3.32 -7.33
CA ILE A 24 -3.27 2.09 -7.59
C ILE A 24 -3.27 1.22 -6.35
N LEU A 25 -2.09 0.87 -5.83
CA LEU A 25 -1.98 0.05 -4.61
C LEU A 25 -2.69 0.71 -3.43
N TYR A 26 -2.43 2.00 -3.18
CA TYR A 26 -3.04 2.70 -2.06
C TYR A 26 -4.57 2.82 -2.22
N GLY A 27 -5.05 3.09 -3.43
CA GLY A 27 -6.48 3.19 -3.74
C GLY A 27 -7.22 1.89 -3.52
N LEU A 28 -6.61 0.74 -3.82
CA LEU A 28 -7.18 -0.58 -3.56
C LEU A 28 -7.29 -0.85 -2.05
N ILE A 29 -6.22 -0.57 -1.29
CA ILE A 29 -6.23 -0.69 0.18
C ILE A 29 -7.35 0.17 0.78
N TYR A 30 -7.50 1.40 0.30
CA TYR A 30 -8.55 2.30 0.73
C TYR A 30 -9.94 1.80 0.35
N ALA A 31 -10.13 1.28 -0.87
CA ALA A 31 -11.41 0.77 -1.37
C ALA A 31 -11.89 -0.45 -0.57
N GLU A 32 -10.98 -1.32 -0.13
CA GLU A 32 -11.30 -2.46 0.73
C GLU A 32 -11.64 -2.06 2.18
N LYS A 33 -11.47 -0.78 2.55
CA LYS A 33 -11.56 -0.30 3.92
C LYS A 33 -10.65 -1.10 4.87
N MET A 34 -9.53 -1.57 4.35
CA MET A 34 -8.58 -2.40 5.09
C MET A 34 -7.58 -1.49 5.83
N PRO A 35 -7.47 -1.61 7.15
CA PRO A 35 -6.40 -0.97 7.91
C PRO A 35 -5.01 -1.44 7.43
N LEU A 36 -4.12 -0.49 7.14
CA LEU A 36 -2.75 -0.78 6.67
C LEU A 36 -1.96 -1.67 7.64
N ASN A 37 -2.22 -1.55 8.95
CA ASN A 37 -1.61 -2.41 9.96
C ASN A 37 -2.04 -3.89 9.85
N LEU A 38 -3.29 -4.17 9.49
CA LEU A 38 -3.78 -5.53 9.27
C LEU A 38 -3.20 -6.12 7.99
N LEU A 39 -3.10 -5.33 6.93
CA LEU A 39 -2.41 -5.75 5.72
C LEU A 39 -0.93 -6.04 5.98
N ALA A 40 -0.26 -5.19 6.76
CA ALA A 40 1.12 -5.39 7.20
C ALA A 40 1.30 -6.72 7.92
N GLN A 41 0.41 -7.02 8.89
CA GLN A 41 0.42 -8.29 9.62
C GLN A 41 0.17 -9.50 8.71
N ARG A 42 -0.73 -9.40 7.72
CA ARG A 42 -1.00 -10.49 6.77
C ARG A 42 0.18 -10.77 5.85
N LEU A 43 0.92 -9.73 5.48
CA LEU A 43 2.07 -9.84 4.59
C LEU A 43 3.37 -10.16 5.35
N ASP A 44 3.34 -10.12 6.68
CA ASP A 44 4.49 -10.25 7.58
C ASP A 44 5.55 -9.16 7.33
N VAL A 45 5.08 -7.92 7.16
CA VAL A 45 5.92 -6.74 6.90
C VAL A 45 5.59 -5.61 7.86
N SER A 46 6.47 -4.62 7.94
CA SER A 46 6.19 -3.40 8.71
C SER A 46 5.22 -2.49 7.96
N THR A 47 4.44 -1.69 8.71
CA THR A 47 3.62 -0.62 8.11
C THR A 47 4.48 0.37 7.34
N HIS A 48 5.70 0.62 7.80
CA HIS A 48 6.67 1.49 7.13
C HIS A 48 7.02 0.98 5.72
N GLU A 49 7.16 -0.33 5.52
CA GLU A 49 7.38 -0.92 4.18
C GLU A 49 6.20 -0.68 3.25
N LEU A 50 4.98 -0.91 3.73
CA LEU A 50 3.77 -0.60 2.96
C LEU A 50 3.69 0.89 2.60
N HIS A 51 4.08 1.78 3.51
CA HIS A 51 4.20 3.21 3.22
C HIS A 51 5.22 3.49 2.12
N ARG A 52 6.38 2.83 2.12
CA ARG A 52 7.37 2.99 1.05
C ARG A 52 6.81 2.55 -0.30
N TRP A 53 6.07 1.45 -0.35
CA TRP A 53 5.47 0.97 -1.59
C TRP A 53 4.37 1.90 -2.12
N CYS A 54 3.53 2.44 -1.23
CA CYS A 54 2.45 3.34 -1.60
C CYS A 54 2.96 4.75 -1.94
N TYR A 55 3.72 5.37 -1.03
CA TYR A 55 4.08 6.79 -1.12
C TYR A 55 5.38 7.02 -1.88
N GLN A 56 6.38 6.16 -1.68
CA GLN A 56 7.69 6.33 -2.32
C GLN A 56 7.78 5.58 -3.66
N GLY A 57 6.83 4.69 -3.96
CA GLY A 57 6.83 3.89 -5.18
C GLY A 57 7.93 2.83 -5.17
N GLU A 58 8.43 2.44 -4.00
CA GLU A 58 9.39 1.33 -3.91
C GLU A 58 8.70 0.01 -4.28
N LEU A 59 9.36 -0.81 -5.08
CA LEU A 59 8.84 -2.12 -5.43
C LEU A 59 9.15 -3.12 -4.31
N PRO A 60 8.15 -3.90 -3.83
CA PRO A 60 8.39 -4.99 -2.90
C PRO A 60 9.22 -6.11 -3.54
N GLU A 61 9.73 -7.01 -2.69
CA GLU A 61 10.31 -8.25 -3.17
C GLU A 61 9.30 -9.09 -3.98
N PRO A 62 9.77 -9.92 -4.93
CA PRO A 62 8.89 -10.70 -5.81
C PRO A 62 7.87 -11.58 -5.07
N GLU A 63 8.25 -12.15 -3.93
CA GLU A 63 7.34 -12.97 -3.12
C GLU A 63 6.18 -12.14 -2.54
N LEU A 64 6.45 -10.92 -2.09
CA LEU A 64 5.46 -10.00 -1.56
C LEU A 64 4.56 -9.43 -2.66
N ARG A 65 5.13 -9.12 -3.83
CA ARG A 65 4.36 -8.73 -5.02
C ARG A 65 3.35 -9.80 -5.41
N LYS A 66 3.77 -11.06 -5.39
CA LYS A 66 2.88 -12.20 -5.67
C LYS A 66 1.77 -12.32 -4.62
N LYS A 67 2.08 -12.22 -3.33
CA LYS A 67 1.07 -12.21 -2.25
C LYS A 67 0.06 -11.07 -2.43
N LEU A 68 0.51 -9.87 -2.80
CA LEU A 68 -0.36 -8.72 -3.06
C LEU A 68 -1.24 -8.96 -4.31
N SER A 69 -0.68 -9.54 -5.36
CA SER A 69 -1.43 -9.93 -6.57
C SER A 69 -2.52 -10.95 -6.27
N GLU A 70 -2.20 -11.99 -5.51
CA GLU A 70 -3.17 -13.01 -5.06
C GLU A 70 -4.23 -12.43 -4.12
N TYR A 71 -3.84 -11.50 -3.24
CA TYR A 71 -4.74 -10.86 -2.29
C TYR A 71 -5.78 -9.96 -2.98
N PHE A 72 -5.34 -9.10 -3.90
CA PHE A 72 -6.21 -8.16 -4.62
C PHE A 72 -6.85 -8.76 -5.89
N ASP A 73 -6.53 -10.02 -6.22
CA ASP A 73 -6.94 -10.69 -7.47
C ASP A 73 -6.62 -9.86 -8.73
N LEU A 74 -5.43 -9.25 -8.74
CA LEU A 74 -4.96 -8.36 -9.80
C LEU A 74 -3.53 -8.68 -10.19
N PRO A 75 -3.15 -8.61 -11.48
CA PRO A 75 -1.76 -8.78 -11.91
C PRO A 75 -0.80 -7.76 -11.28
N GLU A 76 0.42 -8.19 -11.00
CA GLU A 76 1.49 -7.33 -10.46
C GLU A 76 1.74 -6.09 -11.34
N GLN A 77 1.64 -6.23 -12.67
CA GLN A 77 1.83 -5.13 -13.62
C GLN A 77 0.80 -4.01 -13.42
N ILE A 78 -0.41 -4.34 -12.95
CA ILE A 78 -1.46 -3.35 -12.68
C ILE A 78 -1.22 -2.72 -11.31
N LEU A 79 -0.98 -3.54 -10.29
CA LEU A 79 -0.77 -3.11 -8.89
C LEU A 79 0.39 -2.14 -8.73
N PHE A 80 1.45 -2.29 -9.53
CA PHE A 80 2.66 -1.48 -9.43
C PHE A 80 2.92 -0.58 -10.63
N TRP A 81 1.94 -0.43 -11.54
CA TRP A 81 2.12 0.35 -12.78
C TRP A 81 2.62 1.77 -12.53
N GLU A 82 2.02 2.47 -11.56
CA GLU A 82 2.41 3.84 -11.20
C GLU A 82 3.69 3.92 -10.37
N ALA A 83 4.14 2.82 -9.75
CA ALA A 83 5.43 2.79 -9.07
C ALA A 83 6.60 2.75 -10.08
N GLU A 84 6.37 2.17 -11.26
CA GLU A 84 7.38 1.99 -12.30
C GLU A 84 7.51 3.18 -13.28
N HIS A 85 6.57 4.15 -13.27
CA HIS A 85 6.47 5.25 -14.25
C HIS A 85 6.26 6.62 -13.57
#